data_AF-K1SXB1-F1
#
_entry.id   AF-K1SXB1-F1
#
_cell.length_a   1.000
_cell.length_b   1.000
_cell.length_c   1.000
_cell.angle_alpha   90.00
_cell.angle_beta   90.00
_cell.angle_gamma   90.00
#
_symmetry.space_group_name_H-M   'P 1'
#
loop_
_entity.id
_entity.type
_entity.pdbx_description
1 polymer ?
#
loop_
_entity_poly.entity_id
_entity_poly.type
_entity_poly.pdbx_seq_one_letter_code
_entity_poly.pdbx_strand_id
1 'polypeptide(L)'
;QCDPAYIRVLRDLGFTAYRGMENNWVENKVHVRFPLRILRLTDTYFPITGYGSCTPEQEDGIWNLRGTQMFRPIFKPLKFMEGLKVHRIKRRMLYAAKNGLTFHLWWHPHNIGVRTAEHMAQLEEIFRYYAELKEKYGMESRNMREATEK
;
A
#
# COMPACT_ATOMS: atom_id res chain seq x y z
N GLN A 1 6.24 -14.57 0.97
CA GLN A 1 7.59 -13.97 0.84
C GLN A 1 8.15 -14.38 -0.52
N CYS A 2 9.01 -13.56 -1.15
CA CYS A 2 9.64 -13.94 -2.42
C CYS A 2 10.70 -15.02 -2.15
N ASP A 3 10.82 -16.02 -3.03
CA ASP A 3 11.85 -17.05 -2.89
C ASP A 3 13.23 -16.42 -3.20
N PRO A 4 14.26 -16.61 -2.35
CA PRO A 4 15.62 -16.14 -2.60
C PRO A 4 16.20 -16.58 -3.96
N ALA A 5 15.75 -17.72 -4.50
CA ALA A 5 16.12 -18.13 -5.85
C ALA A 5 15.66 -17.13 -6.92
N TYR A 6 14.44 -16.60 -6.80
CA TYR A 6 13.91 -15.60 -7.74
C TYR A 6 14.59 -14.25 -7.57
N ILE A 7 14.94 -13.86 -6.34
CA ILE A 7 15.66 -12.60 -6.09
C ILE A 7 17.02 -12.64 -6.79
N ARG A 8 17.75 -13.76 -6.71
CA ARG A 8 19.01 -13.93 -7.43
C ARG A 8 18.85 -13.80 -8.94
N VAL A 9 17.84 -14.45 -9.52
CA VAL A 9 17.54 -14.32 -10.95
C VAL A 9 17.23 -12.87 -11.33
N LEU A 10 16.42 -12.15 -10.54
CA LEU A 10 16.13 -10.74 -10.79
C LEU A 10 17.39 -9.88 -10.78
N ARG A 11 18.32 -10.16 -9.85
CA ARG A 11 19.57 -9.41 -9.72
C ARG A 11 20.45 -9.65 -10.93
N ASP A 12 20.59 -10.92 -11.32
CA ASP A 12 21.42 -11.33 -12.45
C ASP A 12 20.86 -10.78 -13.77
N LEU A 13 19.56 -10.49 -13.84
CA LEU A 13 18.89 -9.79 -14.94
C LEU A 13 18.96 -8.24 -14.86
N GLY A 14 19.58 -7.68 -13.82
CA GLY A 14 19.77 -6.24 -13.65
C GLY A 14 18.59 -5.48 -13.03
N PHE A 15 17.63 -6.17 -12.40
CA PHE A 15 16.56 -5.50 -11.66
C PHE A 15 17.09 -4.92 -10.33
N THR A 16 16.68 -3.69 -10.01
CA THR A 16 17.11 -2.99 -8.79
C THR A 16 16.09 -3.08 -7.65
N ALA A 17 14.82 -3.34 -7.96
CA ALA A 17 13.73 -3.39 -7.00
C ALA A 17 12.66 -4.42 -7.37
N TYR A 18 11.97 -4.94 -6.35
CA TYR A 18 10.74 -5.69 -6.52
C TYR A 18 9.70 -5.26 -5.47
N ARG A 19 8.41 -5.53 -5.75
CA ARG A 19 7.32 -5.22 -4.81
C ARG A 19 6.92 -6.43 -3.99
N GLY A 20 7.38 -6.51 -2.74
CA GLY A 20 6.97 -7.53 -1.79
C GLY A 20 5.52 -7.38 -1.31
N MET A 21 5.00 -8.43 -0.68
CA MET A 21 3.69 -8.39 -0.01
C MET A 21 3.78 -7.63 1.32
N GLU A 22 2.65 -7.07 1.76
CA GLU A 22 2.53 -6.48 3.08
C GLU A 22 2.77 -7.55 4.16
N ASN A 23 3.51 -7.20 5.22
CA ASN A 23 3.71 -8.10 6.36
C ASN A 23 2.49 -8.03 7.29
N ASN A 24 1.38 -8.65 6.87
CA ASN A 24 0.17 -8.74 7.67
C ASN A 24 0.22 -10.01 8.53
N TRP A 25 0.46 -9.86 9.84
CA TRP A 25 0.46 -10.98 10.80
C TRP A 25 -0.81 -11.83 10.73
N VAL A 26 -1.93 -11.21 10.35
CA VAL A 26 -3.22 -11.85 10.13
C VAL A 26 -3.16 -12.95 9.08
N GLU A 27 -2.43 -12.72 7.98
CA GLU A 27 -2.31 -13.69 6.89
C GLU A 27 -1.48 -14.91 7.28
N ASN A 28 -0.55 -14.75 8.23
CA ASN A 28 0.26 -15.84 8.75
C ASN A 28 -0.47 -16.68 9.82
N LYS A 29 -1.47 -16.11 10.52
CA LYS A 29 -2.19 -16.82 11.60
C LYS A 29 -3.53 -17.42 11.15
N VAL A 30 -4.25 -16.77 10.23
CA VAL A 30 -5.59 -17.21 9.84
C VAL A 30 -5.53 -18.05 8.57
N HIS A 31 -5.56 -19.37 8.74
CA HIS A 31 -5.49 -20.35 7.64
C HIS A 31 -6.85 -20.62 6.97
N VAL A 32 -7.94 -20.06 7.52
CA VAL A 32 -9.31 -20.32 7.04
C VAL A 32 -9.79 -19.18 6.13
N ARG A 33 -10.25 -19.54 4.93
CA ARG A 33 -10.49 -18.61 3.82
C ARG A 33 -11.60 -17.58 4.07
N PHE A 34 -12.67 -17.98 4.78
CA PHE A 34 -13.83 -17.12 5.08
C PHE A 34 -13.54 -16.02 6.11
N PRO A 35 -13.02 -16.33 7.32
CA PRO A 35 -12.70 -15.28 8.30
C PRO A 35 -11.61 -14.33 7.78
N LEU A 36 -10.64 -14.83 7.01
CA LEU A 36 -9.63 -13.98 6.38
C LEU A 36 -10.25 -12.96 5.40
N ARG A 37 -11.30 -13.36 4.66
CA ARG A 37 -12.00 -12.47 3.73
C ARG A 37 -12.74 -11.35 4.47
N ILE A 38 -13.43 -11.68 5.56
CA ILE A 38 -14.12 -10.70 6.40
C ILE A 38 -13.08 -9.75 7.01
N LEU A 39 -12.01 -10.30 7.58
CA LEU A 39 -10.96 -9.52 8.22
C LEU A 39 -10.28 -8.54 7.27
N ARG A 40 -10.00 -8.97 6.02
CA ARG A 40 -9.47 -8.09 4.96
C ARG A 40 -10.46 -6.99 4.54
N LEU A 41 -11.76 -7.28 4.57
CA LEU A 41 -12.80 -6.30 4.28
C LEU A 41 -12.91 -5.29 5.42
N THR A 42 -12.99 -5.75 6.67
CA THR A 42 -13.05 -4.88 7.84
C THR A 42 -11.79 -4.03 7.97
N ASP A 43 -10.63 -4.61 7.66
CA ASP A 43 -9.36 -3.90 7.60
C ASP A 43 -9.27 -2.92 6.42
N THR A 44 -10.25 -2.86 5.52
CA THR A 44 -10.29 -1.75 4.55
C THR A 44 -10.80 -0.46 5.21
N TYR A 45 -11.64 -0.59 6.24
CA TYR A 45 -12.35 0.52 6.87
C TYR A 45 -11.84 0.83 8.29
N PHE A 46 -11.36 -0.17 9.03
CA PHE A 46 -10.95 -0.05 10.44
C PHE A 46 -9.54 -0.58 10.67
N PRO A 47 -8.67 0.11 11.43
CA PRO A 47 -7.24 -0.20 11.60
C PRO A 47 -6.97 -1.49 12.41
N ILE A 48 -7.26 -2.65 11.85
CA ILE A 48 -7.12 -3.95 12.52
C ILE A 48 -5.70 -4.51 12.37
N THR A 49 -5.06 -4.33 11.21
CA THR A 49 -3.70 -4.82 10.93
C THR A 49 -2.60 -3.79 11.21
N GLY A 50 -2.95 -2.64 11.79
CA GLY A 50 -2.02 -1.54 12.05
C GLY A 50 -1.72 -0.68 10.81
N TYR A 51 -0.61 0.06 10.84
CA TYR A 51 -0.28 1.04 9.80
C TYR A 51 0.52 0.45 8.63
N GLY A 52 1.15 -0.72 8.78
CA GLY A 52 1.90 -1.46 7.73
C GLY A 52 2.94 -0.66 6.93
N SER A 53 3.26 0.57 7.34
CA SER A 53 4.33 1.38 6.76
C SER A 53 5.66 0.74 7.12
N CYS A 54 6.55 0.64 6.14
CA CYS A 54 7.82 -0.05 6.31
C CYS A 54 8.95 0.77 5.70
N THR A 55 10.15 0.53 6.20
CA THR A 55 11.39 0.91 5.53
C THR A 55 11.67 -0.09 4.41
N PRO A 56 12.08 0.36 3.22
CA PRO A 56 12.63 -0.53 2.19
C PRO A 56 13.74 -1.41 2.77
N GLU A 57 13.66 -2.70 2.50
CA GLU A 57 14.68 -3.67 2.93
C GLU A 57 15.48 -4.12 1.70
N GLN A 58 16.78 -4.35 1.86
CA GLN A 58 17.62 -4.86 0.78
C GLN A 58 17.78 -6.38 0.96
N GLU A 59 17.43 -7.14 -0.08
CA GLU A 59 17.51 -8.60 -0.11
C GLU A 59 18.38 -9.00 -1.32
N ASP A 60 19.54 -9.62 -1.06
CA ASP A 60 20.52 -10.02 -2.09
C ASP A 60 20.90 -8.90 -3.08
N GLY A 61 20.96 -7.65 -2.62
CA GLY A 61 21.29 -6.48 -3.45
C GLY A 61 20.11 -5.85 -4.19
N ILE A 62 18.90 -6.42 -4.10
CA ILE A 62 17.66 -5.87 -4.65
C ILE A 62 16.83 -5.24 -3.53
N TRP A 63 16.21 -4.09 -3.80
CA TRP A 63 15.30 -3.46 -2.86
C TRP A 63 13.90 -4.10 -2.87
N ASN A 64 13.43 -4.50 -1.69
CA ASN A 64 12.06 -4.93 -1.42
C ASN A 64 11.21 -3.71 -1.02
N LEU A 65 10.42 -3.21 -1.97
CA LEU A 65 9.48 -2.11 -1.75
C LEU A 65 8.09 -2.69 -1.48
N ARG A 66 7.80 -2.99 -0.20
CA ARG A 66 6.56 -3.69 0.16
C ARG A 66 5.33 -2.83 -0.12
N GLY A 67 4.29 -3.47 -0.68
CA GLY A 67 2.98 -2.84 -0.83
C GLY A 67 2.37 -2.56 0.54
N THR A 68 1.94 -1.32 0.79
CA THR A 68 1.39 -0.91 2.09
C THR A 68 -0.14 -1.02 2.11
N GLN A 69 -0.82 -0.44 1.13
CA GLN A 69 -2.29 -0.46 1.11
C GLN A 69 -2.80 -0.70 -0.30
N MET A 70 -3.65 -1.72 -0.45
CA MET A 70 -4.43 -1.89 -1.65
C MET A 70 -5.58 -0.87 -1.65
N PHE A 71 -5.67 -0.05 -2.69
CA PHE A 71 -6.83 0.81 -2.93
C PHE A 71 -7.95 -0.06 -3.52
N ARG A 72 -8.83 -0.52 -2.63
CA ARG A 72 -9.93 -1.42 -2.99
C ARG A 72 -11.05 -0.68 -3.74
N PRO A 73 -11.70 -1.35 -4.70
CA PRO A 73 -12.86 -0.81 -5.38
C PRO A 73 -13.99 -0.54 -4.39
N ILE A 74 -14.84 0.45 -4.68
CA ILE A 74 -15.98 0.80 -3.84
C ILE A 74 -16.92 -0.41 -3.71
N PHE A 75 -17.11 -0.86 -2.48
CA PHE A 75 -18.04 -1.94 -2.19
C PHE A 75 -19.46 -1.38 -2.04
N LYS A 76 -20.34 -1.68 -3.00
CA LYS A 76 -21.70 -1.08 -3.07
C LYS A 76 -22.46 -1.12 -1.74
N PRO A 77 -22.53 -2.24 -0.98
CA PRO A 77 -23.25 -2.28 0.28
C PRO A 77 -22.70 -1.34 1.35
N LEU A 78 -21.40 -1.00 1.29
CA LEU A 78 -20.71 -0.14 2.25
C LEU A 78 -20.29 1.19 1.62
N LYS A 79 -20.98 1.66 0.57
CA LYS A 79 -20.65 2.92 -0.11
C LYS A 79 -20.58 4.11 0.86
N PHE A 80 -21.45 4.14 1.87
CA PHE A 80 -21.45 5.19 2.89
C PHE A 80 -20.19 5.19 3.78
N MET A 81 -19.49 4.05 3.88
CA MET A 81 -18.26 3.90 4.67
C MET A 81 -17.00 4.25 3.88
N GLU A 82 -17.11 4.62 2.61
CA GLU A 82 -15.96 4.91 1.76
C GLU A 82 -15.13 6.11 2.25
N GLY A 83 -15.75 7.06 2.96
CA GLY A 83 -15.02 8.12 3.67
C GLY A 83 -14.08 7.57 4.75
N LEU A 84 -14.47 6.49 5.45
CA LEU A 84 -13.60 5.83 6.43
C LEU A 84 -12.39 5.16 5.77
N LYS A 85 -12.58 4.59 4.57
CA LYS A 85 -11.49 4.01 3.76
C LYS A 85 -10.46 5.09 3.42
N VAL A 86 -10.91 6.24 2.91
CA VAL A 86 -10.03 7.36 2.57
C VAL A 86 -9.35 7.92 3.83
N HIS A 87 -10.10 8.10 4.91
CA HIS A 87 -9.55 8.54 6.20
C HIS A 87 -8.46 7.59 6.74
N ARG A 88 -8.66 6.28 6.62
CA ARG A 88 -7.64 5.28 6.99
C ARG A 88 -6.38 5.44 6.13
N ILE A 89 -6.52 5.58 4.81
CA ILE A 89 -5.38 5.81 3.90
C ILE A 89 -4.61 7.07 4.34
N LYS A 90 -5.30 8.18 4.57
CA LYS A 90 -4.71 9.43 5.06
C LYS A 90 -3.97 9.24 6.38
N ARG A 91 -4.53 8.52 7.35
CA ARG A 91 -3.83 8.21 8.61
C ARG A 91 -2.56 7.39 8.40
N ARG A 92 -2.55 6.42 7.49
CA ARG A 92 -1.34 5.63 7.16
C ARG A 92 -0.28 6.49 6.46
N MET A 93 -0.69 7.37 5.55
CA MET A 93 0.20 8.34 4.91
C MET A 93 0.82 9.29 5.94
N LEU A 94 0.01 9.84 6.85
CA LEU A 94 0.48 10.72 7.92
C LEU A 94 1.49 10.02 8.83
N TYR A 95 1.21 8.77 9.22
CA TYR A 95 2.14 7.98 10.01
C TYR A 95 3.46 7.76 9.27
N ALA A 96 3.41 7.44 7.97
CA ALA A 96 4.62 7.27 7.17
C ALA A 96 5.43 8.57 7.06
N ALA A 97 4.76 9.69 6.74
CA ALA A 97 5.37 11.01 6.61
C ALA A 97 6.07 11.46 7.90
N LYS A 98 5.42 11.28 9.06
CA LYS A 98 6.00 11.67 10.36
C LYS A 98 7.21 10.85 10.79
N ASN A 99 7.31 9.60 10.32
CA ASN A 99 8.35 8.66 10.77
C ASN A 99 9.39 8.38 9.67
N GLY A 100 9.37 9.09 8.54
CA GLY A 100 10.28 8.87 7.43
C GLY A 100 10.16 7.46 6.79
N LEU A 101 8.96 6.87 6.84
CA LEU A 101 8.69 5.52 6.30
C LEU A 101 8.14 5.60 4.87
N THR A 102 8.17 4.46 4.17
CA THR A 102 7.56 4.34 2.84
C THR A 102 6.09 3.94 2.96
N PHE A 103 5.25 4.59 2.15
CA PHE A 103 3.84 4.25 1.96
C PHE A 103 3.56 3.96 0.48
N HIS A 104 3.20 2.71 0.18
CA HIS A 104 2.89 2.28 -1.17
C HIS A 104 1.39 2.00 -1.33
N LEU A 105 0.68 2.93 -1.97
CA LEU A 105 -0.72 2.78 -2.37
C LEU A 105 -0.78 2.14 -3.76
N TRP A 106 -1.48 1.02 -3.90
CA TRP A 106 -1.53 0.28 -5.17
C TRP A 106 -2.94 -0.20 -5.52
N TRP A 107 -3.22 -0.31 -6.82
CA TRP A 107 -4.48 -0.82 -7.36
C TRP A 107 -4.26 -1.51 -8.71
N HIS A 108 -5.30 -2.19 -9.19
CA HIS A 108 -5.37 -2.67 -10.57
C HIS A 108 -6.31 -1.78 -11.38
N PRO A 109 -6.04 -1.51 -12.67
CA PRO A 109 -6.89 -0.65 -13.51
C PRO A 109 -8.36 -1.08 -13.53
N HIS A 110 -8.63 -2.38 -13.54
CA HIS A 110 -10.01 -2.90 -13.52
C HIS A 110 -10.76 -2.59 -12.23
N ASN A 111 -10.09 -2.34 -11.10
CA ASN A 111 -10.75 -1.98 -9.84
C ASN A 111 -11.38 -0.58 -9.93
N ILE A 112 -10.65 0.37 -10.52
CA ILE A 112 -11.09 1.76 -10.60
C ILE A 112 -12.03 2.00 -11.79
N GLY A 113 -11.96 1.16 -12.84
CA GLY A 113 -12.76 1.29 -14.07
C GLY A 113 -14.26 1.05 -13.94
N VAL A 114 -14.74 0.45 -12.85
CA VAL A 114 -16.19 0.17 -12.66
C VAL A 114 -16.97 1.42 -12.27
N ARG A 115 -16.35 2.33 -11.51
CA ARG A 115 -16.96 3.57 -11.00
C ARG A 115 -15.96 4.70 -11.08
N THR A 116 -15.47 4.98 -12.28
CA THR A 116 -14.30 5.82 -12.51
C THR A 116 -14.42 7.18 -11.83
N ALA A 117 -15.53 7.90 -12.00
CA ALA A 117 -15.72 9.23 -11.41
C ALA A 117 -15.57 9.23 -9.88
N GLU A 118 -16.14 8.25 -9.18
CA GLU A 118 -16.07 8.16 -7.72
C GLU A 118 -14.68 7.77 -7.23
N HIS A 119 -13.99 6.86 -7.93
CA HIS A 119 -12.62 6.52 -7.58
C HIS A 119 -11.65 7.67 -7.87
N MET A 120 -11.86 8.41 -8.96
CA MET A 120 -11.05 9.59 -9.27
C MET A 120 -11.23 10.68 -8.22
N ALA A 121 -12.44 10.93 -7.74
CA ALA A 121 -12.68 11.86 -6.64
C ALA A 121 -11.96 11.43 -5.34
N GLN A 122 -11.99 10.13 -5.01
CA GLN A 122 -11.23 9.59 -3.86
C GLN A 122 -9.72 9.75 -4.03
N LEU A 123 -9.19 9.47 -5.23
CA LEU A 123 -7.76 9.61 -5.52
C LEU A 123 -7.33 11.08 -5.46
N GLU A 124 -8.14 12.00 -6.00
CA GLU A 124 -7.89 13.43 -5.90
C GLU A 124 -7.82 13.88 -4.43
N GLU A 125 -8.75 13.41 -3.59
CA GLU A 125 -8.74 13.71 -2.15
C GLU A 125 -7.46 13.20 -1.46
N ILE A 126 -6.97 12.02 -1.87
CA ILE A 126 -5.72 11.43 -1.37
C ILE A 126 -4.51 12.23 -1.85
N PHE A 127 -4.50 12.67 -3.12
CA PHE A 127 -3.39 13.43 -3.70
C PHE A 127 -3.29 14.85 -3.14
N ARG A 128 -4.42 15.52 -2.89
CA ARG A 128 -4.45 16.79 -2.16
C ARG A 128 -3.83 16.63 -0.76
N TYR A 129 -4.20 15.56 -0.06
CA TYR A 129 -3.63 15.28 1.25
C TYR A 129 -2.13 14.94 1.19
N TYR A 130 -1.67 14.23 0.15
CA TYR A 130 -0.24 14.04 -0.08
C TYR A 130 0.50 15.38 -0.24
N ALA A 131 -0.06 16.34 -0.98
CA ALA A 131 0.56 17.66 -1.13
C ALA A 131 0.76 18.36 0.23
N GLU A 132 -0.23 18.30 1.12
CA GLU A 132 -0.09 18.79 2.49
C GLU A 132 1.02 18.08 3.27
N LEU A 133 1.14 16.75 3.14
CA LEU A 133 2.19 15.98 3.81
C LEU A 133 3.59 16.27 3.24
N LYS A 134 3.69 16.51 1.94
CA LYS A 134 4.92 16.94 1.28
C LYS A 134 5.40 18.27 1.86
N GLU A 135 4.52 19.27 1.92
CA GLU A 135 4.85 20.59 2.45
C GLU A 135 5.20 20.55 3.95
N LYS A 136 4.44 19.78 4.74
CA LYS A 136 4.57 19.79 6.20
C LYS A 136 5.65 18.85 6.76
N TYR A 137 5.88 17.72 6.12
CA TYR A 137 6.77 16.66 6.64
C TYR A 137 7.83 16.21 5.63
N GLY A 138 7.92 16.85 4.45
CA GLY A 138 8.92 16.48 3.44
C GLY A 138 8.65 15.13 2.76
N MET A 139 7.40 14.66 2.73
CA MET A 139 7.06 13.41 2.05
C MET A 139 7.30 13.50 0.54
N GLU A 140 7.96 12.50 -0.03
CA GLU A 140 8.27 12.44 -1.46
C GLU A 140 7.46 11.36 -2.19
N SER A 141 7.04 11.68 -3.41
CA SER A 141 6.44 10.73 -4.36
C SER A 141 7.53 10.25 -5.29
N ARG A 142 7.80 8.95 -5.27
CA ARG A 142 8.84 8.29 -6.07
C ARG A 142 8.25 7.11 -6.83
N ASN A 143 8.76 6.87 -8.03
CA ASN A 143 8.57 5.58 -8.69
C ASN A 143 9.47 4.51 -8.04
N MET A 144 9.25 3.23 -8.39
CA MET A 144 9.99 2.11 -7.78
C MET A 144 11.50 2.19 -8.03
N ARG A 145 11.94 2.77 -9.15
CA ARG A 145 13.36 2.95 -9.47
C ARG A 145 13.98 4.08 -8.65
N GLU A 146 13.35 5.25 -8.61
CA GLU A 146 13.79 6.40 -7.79
C GLU A 146 13.86 6.07 -6.29
N ALA A 147 13.02 5.14 -5.82
CA ALA A 147 13.07 4.65 -4.45
C ALA A 147 14.32 3.81 -4.14
N THR A 148 15.04 3.32 -5.16
CA THR A 148 16.29 2.55 -5.03
C THR A 148 17.57 3.36 -5.15
N GLU A 149 17.50 4.57 -5.71
CA GLU A 149 18.65 5.45 -6.00
C GLU A 149 19.02 6.34 -4.79
N LYS A 150 18.80 5.86 -3.56
CA LYS A 150 19.08 6.62 -2.33
C LYS A 150 20.56 6.93 -2.13
#